data_AF-A0AB36S3Y7-F1
#
_entry.id   AF-A0AB36S3Y7-F1
#
_cell.length_a   1.000
_cell.length_b   1.000
_cell.length_c   1.000
_cell.angle_alpha   90.00
_cell.angle_beta   90.00
_cell.angle_gamma   90.00
#
_symmetry.space_group_name_H-M   'P 1'
#
loop_
_entity.id
_entity.type
_entity.pdbx_description
1 polymer ?
#
loop_
_entity_poly.entity_id
_entity_poly.type
_entity_poly.pdbx_seq_one_letter_code
_entity_poly.pdbx_strand_id
1 'polypeptide(L)'
;MKNLNRLIYTDNLEESLEETASLFEHHIKFYTEIIEKDKKVIKTFNKDFKIEHAKEVLSKAHLKHSELNAFLIAAPSYGIEAQNALLKILEEPPNNVCFIMFAKSPNHVLATIKSRLIKEDKRQKIPLKPLDLDLSRLDLKDIYAFLKNLDKENFDSRENQREKIESLLESVNRHKIPLNEQELQAFDLAIKSNSSYYKLSYNLLPLLLSLLSKKKTP
;
A
#
# COMPACT_ATOMS: atom_id res chain seq x y z
N MET A 1 -21.28 -17.26 11.20
CA MET A 1 -20.22 -16.45 11.86
C MET A 1 -19.78 -15.35 10.90
N LYS A 2 -19.66 -14.09 11.36
CA LYS A 2 -19.08 -13.02 10.52
C LYS A 2 -17.65 -13.43 10.15
N ASN A 3 -17.25 -13.27 8.88
CA ASN A 3 -15.86 -13.48 8.48
C ASN A 3 -14.98 -12.47 9.26
N LEU A 4 -14.21 -12.97 10.23
CA LEU A 4 -13.29 -12.18 11.05
C LEU A 4 -11.89 -12.13 10.44
N ASN A 5 -11.66 -12.78 9.29
CA ASN A 5 -10.37 -12.76 8.66
C ASN A 5 -10.11 -11.37 8.04
N ARG A 6 -8.93 -10.82 8.32
CA ARG A 6 -8.57 -9.45 7.98
C ARG A 6 -7.22 -9.37 7.27
N LEU A 7 -7.10 -8.41 6.36
CA LEU A 7 -5.85 -7.96 5.80
C LEU A 7 -5.69 -6.47 6.12
N ILE A 8 -4.74 -6.15 6.98
CA ILE A 8 -4.46 -4.79 7.42
C ILE A 8 -3.24 -4.26 6.67
N TYR A 9 -3.42 -3.17 5.94
CA TYR A 9 -2.32 -2.40 5.40
C TYR A 9 -1.83 -1.40 6.45
N THR A 10 -0.52 -1.41 6.74
CA THR A 10 0.08 -0.57 7.79
C THR A 10 1.51 -0.17 7.43
N ASP A 11 1.95 0.99 7.90
CA ASP A 11 3.32 1.48 7.74
C ASP A 11 4.29 0.78 8.70
N ASN A 12 3.77 0.40 9.88
CA ASN A 12 4.52 -0.26 10.95
C ASN A 12 3.88 -1.61 11.30
N LEU A 13 4.53 -2.69 10.84
CA LEU A 13 4.04 -4.07 11.03
C LEU A 13 4.03 -4.48 12.50
N GLU A 14 5.09 -4.14 13.25
CA GLU A 14 5.27 -4.51 14.65
C GLU A 14 4.23 -3.84 15.53
N GLU A 15 4.12 -2.52 15.44
CA GLU A 15 3.16 -1.73 16.21
C GLU A 15 1.72 -2.19 15.96
N SER A 16 1.32 -2.34 14.69
CA SER A 16 -0.03 -2.82 14.36
C SER A 16 -0.31 -4.25 14.82
N LEU A 17 0.70 -5.11 14.83
CA LEU A 17 0.58 -6.47 15.33
C LEU A 17 0.40 -6.47 16.86
N GLU A 18 1.18 -5.67 17.59
CA GLU A 18 1.05 -5.53 19.04
C GLU A 18 -0.29 -4.91 19.46
N GLU A 19 -0.70 -3.83 18.79
CA GLU A 19 -2.02 -3.22 18.99
C GLU A 19 -3.13 -4.24 18.77
N THR A 20 -3.08 -5.00 17.66
CA THR A 20 -4.12 -6.00 17.36
C THR A 20 -4.08 -7.15 18.36
N ALA A 21 -2.90 -7.60 18.76
CA ALA A 21 -2.74 -8.66 19.76
C ALA A 21 -3.38 -8.28 21.11
N SER A 22 -3.29 -7.02 21.51
CA SER A 22 -3.90 -6.52 22.74
C SER A 22 -5.44 -6.63 22.77
N LEU A 23 -6.08 -6.78 21.59
CA LEU A 23 -7.53 -6.92 21.46
C LEU A 23 -8.03 -8.36 21.66
N PHE A 24 -7.13 -9.34 21.71
CA PHE A 24 -7.48 -10.76 21.82
C PHE A 24 -6.84 -11.37 23.07
N GLU A 25 -7.68 -11.94 23.94
CA GLU A 25 -7.23 -12.72 25.10
C GLU A 25 -6.31 -13.87 24.68
N HIS A 26 -6.68 -14.54 23.58
CA HIS A 26 -5.91 -15.64 23.01
C HIS A 26 -5.48 -15.33 21.57
N HIS A 27 -4.18 -15.27 21.35
CA HIS A 27 -3.61 -15.01 20.04
C HIS A 27 -2.27 -15.72 19.86
N ILE A 28 -1.95 -16.03 18.60
CA ILE A 28 -0.66 -16.61 18.20
C ILE A 28 -0.04 -15.68 17.17
N LYS A 29 1.11 -15.12 17.53
CA LYS A 29 1.89 -14.23 16.66
C LYS A 29 2.83 -15.04 15.79
N PHE A 30 2.74 -14.82 14.49
CA PHE A 30 3.69 -15.24 13.48
C PHE A 30 4.33 -13.99 12.93
N TYR A 31 5.50 -13.66 13.47
CA TYR A 31 6.26 -12.48 13.09
C TYR A 31 7.64 -12.90 12.62
N THR A 32 8.00 -12.55 11.38
CA THR A 32 9.28 -12.95 10.78
C THR A 32 10.48 -12.09 11.21
N GLU A 33 10.29 -11.27 12.26
CA GLU A 33 11.33 -10.51 12.97
C GLU A 33 11.19 -10.71 14.49
N ILE A 34 12.14 -11.35 15.18
CA ILE A 34 12.32 -11.14 16.62
C ILE A 34 13.81 -11.06 16.93
N ILE A 35 14.24 -9.95 17.51
CA ILE A 35 15.53 -9.79 18.22
C ILE A 35 15.22 -9.94 19.71
N GLU A 36 15.69 -11.02 20.33
CA GLU A 36 15.72 -11.13 21.79
C GLU A 36 17.08 -10.60 22.29
N LYS A 37 17.06 -9.45 22.98
CA LYS A 37 18.22 -8.90 23.67
C LYS A 37 18.34 -9.54 25.05
N ASP A 38 18.89 -10.75 25.10
CA ASP A 38 19.94 -11.04 26.06
C ASP A 38 20.81 -12.23 25.62
N LYS A 39 22.12 -11.99 25.57
CA LYS A 39 23.21 -12.87 25.09
C LYS A 39 23.36 -12.98 23.56
N LYS A 40 24.09 -12.00 23.02
CA LYS A 40 24.96 -12.08 21.82
C LYS A 40 24.39 -12.87 20.63
N VAL A 41 23.49 -12.23 19.89
CA VAL A 41 23.28 -12.50 18.46
C VAL A 41 23.05 -11.17 17.75
N ILE A 42 24.02 -10.72 16.94
CA ILE A 42 23.73 -9.75 15.86
C ILE A 42 23.16 -10.57 14.72
N LYS A 43 21.85 -10.48 14.49
CA LYS A 43 21.22 -10.97 13.26
C LYS A 43 20.21 -9.90 12.82
N THR A 44 20.50 -9.29 11.69
CA THR A 44 19.60 -8.42 10.94
C THR A 44 18.51 -9.30 10.31
N PHE A 45 17.23 -8.99 10.50
CA PHE A 45 16.12 -9.80 9.96
C PHE A 45 15.34 -9.00 8.92
N ASN A 46 15.37 -9.49 7.69
CA ASN A 46 14.66 -8.99 6.52
C ASN A 46 14.13 -10.23 5.76
N LYS A 47 13.27 -11.04 6.39
CA LYS A 47 12.87 -12.37 5.88
C LYS A 47 11.41 -12.43 5.45
N ASP A 48 11.21 -13.04 4.28
CA ASP A 48 9.90 -13.35 3.71
C ASP A 48 9.14 -14.40 4.53
N PHE A 49 7.80 -14.30 4.55
CA PHE A 49 6.92 -15.37 5.00
C PHE A 49 6.94 -16.53 3.99
N LYS A 50 7.78 -17.52 4.29
CA LYS A 50 7.96 -18.77 3.51
C LYS A 50 6.97 -19.88 3.87
N ILE A 51 6.96 -20.92 3.03
CA ILE A 51 6.09 -22.10 3.13
C ILE A 51 6.18 -22.81 4.48
N GLU A 52 7.36 -22.84 5.11
CA GLU A 52 7.57 -23.42 6.44
C GLU A 52 6.74 -22.72 7.53
N HIS A 53 6.67 -21.39 7.51
CA HIS A 53 5.84 -20.61 8.43
C HIS A 53 4.35 -20.85 8.16
N ALA A 54 3.94 -20.95 6.89
CA ALA A 54 2.55 -21.29 6.55
C ALA A 54 2.15 -22.66 7.09
N LYS A 55 3.03 -23.67 7.02
CA LYS A 55 2.79 -25.00 7.60
C LYS A 55 2.63 -24.94 9.13
N GLU A 56 3.38 -24.08 9.81
CA GLU A 56 3.25 -23.87 11.25
C GLU A 56 1.93 -23.17 11.63
N VAL A 57 1.51 -22.17 10.84
CA VAL A 57 0.18 -21.54 10.99
C VAL A 57 -0.91 -22.61 10.85
N LEU A 58 -0.84 -23.41 9.78
CA LEU A 58 -1.81 -24.47 9.52
C LEU A 58 -1.84 -25.49 10.67
N SER A 59 -0.70 -25.97 11.16
CA SER A 59 -0.67 -27.00 12.21
C SER A 59 -1.32 -26.52 13.50
N LYS A 60 -1.03 -25.29 13.93
CA LYS A 60 -1.62 -24.69 15.14
C LYS A 60 -3.10 -24.34 14.96
N ALA A 61 -3.51 -23.88 13.77
CA ALA A 61 -4.88 -23.49 13.50
C ALA A 61 -5.86 -24.69 13.46
N HIS A 62 -5.40 -25.87 13.04
CA HIS A 62 -6.24 -27.08 13.03
C HIS A 62 -6.45 -27.70 14.42
N LEU A 63 -5.74 -27.23 15.46
CA LEU A 63 -6.02 -27.63 16.83
C LEU A 63 -7.42 -27.16 17.24
N LYS A 64 -8.06 -27.88 18.17
CA LYS A 64 -9.34 -27.44 18.73
C LYS A 64 -9.09 -26.31 19.71
N HIS A 65 -9.81 -25.21 19.53
CA HIS A 65 -9.77 -24.05 20.42
C HIS A 65 -11.15 -23.87 21.06
N SER A 66 -11.19 -23.79 22.39
CA SER A 66 -12.44 -23.57 23.15
C SER A 66 -12.98 -22.16 22.98
N GLU A 67 -12.07 -21.21 22.73
CA GLU A 67 -12.34 -19.78 22.57
C GLU A 67 -11.71 -19.26 21.28
N LEU A 68 -12.10 -18.04 20.88
CA LEU A 68 -11.63 -17.43 19.64
C LEU A 68 -10.12 -17.15 19.71
N ASN A 69 -9.36 -17.85 18.88
CA ASN A 69 -7.92 -17.71 18.75
C ASN A 69 -7.55 -16.98 17.46
N ALA A 70 -6.89 -15.83 17.61
CA ALA A 70 -6.42 -15.03 16.49
C ALA A 70 -5.01 -15.43 16.05
N PHE A 71 -4.84 -15.70 14.76
CA PHE A 71 -3.56 -15.96 14.11
C PHE A 71 -3.10 -14.68 13.43
N LEU A 72 -2.15 -14.00 14.07
CA LEU A 72 -1.61 -12.71 13.63
C LEU A 72 -0.37 -12.97 12.79
N ILE A 73 -0.41 -12.68 11.49
CA ILE A 73 0.65 -13.00 10.55
C ILE A 73 1.19 -11.70 9.95
N ALA A 74 2.37 -11.28 10.37
CA ALA A 74 3.02 -10.09 9.84
C ALA A 74 4.39 -10.43 9.25
N ALA A 75 4.63 -9.95 8.03
CA ALA A 75 5.90 -10.08 7.35
C ALA A 75 6.12 -8.94 6.35
N PRO A 76 7.37 -8.52 6.09
CA PRO A 76 7.68 -7.53 5.05
C PRO A 76 7.22 -7.94 3.66
N SER A 77 7.30 -9.25 3.36
CA SER A 77 6.93 -9.85 2.09
C SER A 77 6.46 -11.30 2.30
N TYR A 78 5.59 -11.79 1.41
CA TYR A 78 4.99 -13.12 1.50
C TYR A 78 5.35 -13.96 0.27
N GLY A 79 5.99 -15.10 0.48
CA GLY A 79 6.30 -16.04 -0.60
C GLY A 79 5.03 -16.60 -1.25
N ILE A 80 5.02 -16.70 -2.58
CA ILE A 80 3.86 -17.18 -3.36
C ILE A 80 3.37 -18.54 -2.86
N GLU A 81 4.30 -19.47 -2.63
CA GLU A 81 3.98 -20.81 -2.11
C GLU A 81 3.32 -20.77 -0.73
N ALA A 82 3.83 -19.91 0.15
CA ALA A 82 3.30 -19.74 1.51
C ALA A 82 1.87 -19.18 1.48
N GLN A 83 1.62 -18.20 0.61
CA GLN A 83 0.30 -17.64 0.41
C GLN A 83 -0.68 -18.70 -0.13
N ASN A 84 -0.28 -19.44 -1.16
CA ASN A 84 -1.13 -20.48 -1.75
C ASN A 84 -1.48 -21.59 -0.73
N ALA A 85 -0.55 -21.93 0.17
CA ALA A 85 -0.81 -22.90 1.22
C ALA A 85 -1.90 -22.45 2.23
N LEU A 86 -2.06 -21.14 2.42
CA LEU A 86 -3.08 -20.58 3.32
C LEU A 86 -4.47 -20.47 2.68
N LEU A 87 -4.61 -20.66 1.35
CA LEU A 87 -5.88 -20.41 0.66
C LEU A 87 -7.06 -21.20 1.26
N LYS A 88 -6.86 -22.49 1.51
CA LYS A 88 -7.93 -23.37 2.01
C LYS A 88 -8.40 -22.96 3.41
N ILE A 89 -7.46 -22.65 4.31
CA ILE A 89 -7.80 -22.33 5.71
C ILE A 89 -8.41 -20.93 5.85
N LEU A 90 -8.09 -20.01 4.94
CA LEU A 90 -8.70 -18.68 4.92
C LEU A 90 -10.14 -18.69 4.41
N GLU A 91 -10.47 -19.64 3.53
CA GLU A 91 -11.82 -19.83 2.96
C GLU A 91 -12.77 -20.51 3.94
N GLU A 92 -12.28 -21.58 4.58
CA GLU A 92 -13.03 -22.35 5.57
C GLU A 92 -12.21 -22.42 6.88
N PRO A 93 -12.15 -21.34 7.67
CA PRO A 93 -11.41 -21.34 8.91
C PRO A 93 -12.04 -22.32 9.91
N PRO A 94 -11.22 -23.04 10.72
CA PRO A 94 -11.72 -23.86 11.81
C PRO A 94 -12.57 -23.04 12.81
N ASN A 95 -13.42 -23.74 13.56
CA ASN A 95 -14.21 -23.09 14.60
C ASN A 95 -13.31 -22.36 15.60
N ASN A 96 -13.75 -21.17 16.01
CA ASN A 96 -13.03 -20.32 16.94
C ASN A 96 -11.61 -19.93 16.49
N VAL A 97 -11.38 -19.85 15.18
CA VAL A 97 -10.11 -19.35 14.62
C VAL A 97 -10.40 -18.17 13.69
N CYS A 98 -9.57 -17.14 13.78
CA CYS A 98 -9.53 -16.07 12.78
C CYS A 98 -8.09 -15.74 12.39
N PHE A 99 -7.92 -15.21 11.18
CA PHE A 99 -6.62 -14.86 10.62
C PHE A 99 -6.53 -13.36 10.35
N ILE A 100 -5.49 -12.71 10.87
CA ILE A 100 -5.22 -11.29 10.61
C ILE A 100 -3.83 -11.18 10.01
N MET A 101 -3.78 -10.77 8.74
CA MET A 101 -2.53 -10.57 8.01
C MET A 101 -2.18 -9.09 7.96
N PHE A 102 -0.88 -8.77 8.02
CA PHE A 102 -0.38 -7.39 7.96
C PHE A 102 0.59 -7.21 6.79
N ALA A 103 0.38 -6.20 5.95
CA ALA A 103 1.26 -5.92 4.82
C ALA A 103 1.50 -4.43 4.65
N LYS A 104 2.71 -4.03 4.25
CA LYS A 104 3.01 -2.62 3.94
C LYS A 104 2.37 -2.14 2.62
N SER A 105 2.08 -3.07 1.72
CA SER A 105 1.54 -2.76 0.40
C SER A 105 0.63 -3.87 -0.14
N PRO A 106 -0.44 -3.54 -0.88
CA PRO A 106 -1.27 -4.50 -1.61
C PRO A 106 -0.52 -5.40 -2.59
N ASN A 107 0.68 -5.00 -3.02
CA ASN A 107 1.51 -5.73 -3.98
C ASN A 107 2.19 -6.95 -3.36
N HIS A 108 2.36 -6.99 -2.04
CA HIS A 108 2.99 -8.14 -1.36
C HIS A 108 2.02 -9.31 -1.14
N VAL A 109 0.73 -9.11 -1.45
CA VAL A 109 -0.33 -10.09 -1.22
C VAL A 109 -1.05 -10.44 -2.52
N LEU A 110 -1.14 -11.73 -2.83
CA LEU A 110 -1.78 -12.25 -4.02
C LEU A 110 -3.26 -11.88 -4.06
N ALA A 111 -3.79 -11.68 -5.28
CA ALA A 111 -5.20 -11.38 -5.49
C ALA A 111 -6.14 -12.44 -4.87
N THR A 112 -5.73 -13.71 -4.91
CA THR A 112 -6.45 -14.86 -4.35
C THR A 112 -6.57 -14.84 -2.82
N ILE A 113 -5.59 -14.23 -2.13
CA ILE A 113 -5.64 -13.98 -0.69
C ILE A 113 -6.49 -12.75 -0.39
N LYS A 114 -6.26 -11.66 -1.15
CA LYS A 114 -7.02 -10.41 -1.01
C LYS A 114 -8.53 -10.59 -1.18
N SER A 115 -8.97 -11.57 -1.98
CA SER A 115 -10.39 -11.86 -2.18
C SER A 115 -11.06 -12.60 -1.01
N ARG A 116 -10.27 -13.25 -0.12
CA ARG A 116 -10.76 -14.04 1.02
C ARG A 116 -10.74 -13.27 2.35
N LEU A 117 -10.13 -12.09 2.36
CA LEU A 117 -9.91 -11.27 3.55
C LEU A 117 -10.66 -9.94 3.43
N ILE A 118 -11.20 -9.46 4.55
CA ILE A 118 -11.71 -8.09 4.64
C ILE A 118 -10.51 -7.15 4.78
N LYS A 119 -10.41 -6.16 3.89
CA LYS A 119 -9.28 -5.25 3.77
C LYS A 119 -9.50 -4.00 4.60
N GLU A 120 -8.49 -3.62 5.38
CA GLU A 120 -8.45 -2.38 6.15
C GLU A 120 -7.15 -1.65 5.83
N ASP A 121 -7.22 -0.36 5.50
CA ASP A 121 -6.04 0.46 5.25
C ASP A 121 -5.85 1.42 6.43
N LYS A 122 -4.86 1.11 7.28
CA LYS A 122 -4.49 1.89 8.46
C LYS A 122 -3.22 2.72 8.25
N ARG A 123 -2.68 2.73 7.03
CA ARG A 123 -1.50 3.53 6.70
C ARG A 123 -1.84 5.01 6.86
N GLN A 124 -0.89 5.78 7.39
CA GLN A 124 -1.03 7.21 7.39
C GLN A 124 -0.98 7.70 5.95
N LYS A 125 -2.01 8.46 5.56
CA LYS A 125 -1.91 9.27 4.36
C LYS A 125 -0.95 10.39 4.68
N ILE A 126 0.32 10.22 4.33
CA ILE A 126 1.27 11.33 4.33
C ILE A 126 0.70 12.32 3.30
N PRO A 127 0.26 13.52 3.72
CA PRO A 127 -0.28 14.49 2.79
C PRO A 127 0.84 14.85 1.82
N LEU A 128 0.56 14.69 0.53
CA LEU A 128 1.53 15.04 -0.49
C LEU A 128 1.79 16.54 -0.40
N LYS A 129 3.04 16.95 -0.64
CA LYS A 129 3.36 18.37 -0.68
C LYS A 129 2.52 19.00 -1.79
N PRO A 130 1.74 20.06 -1.49
CA PRO A 130 0.94 20.73 -2.51
C PRO A 130 1.82 21.20 -3.67
N LEU A 131 1.29 21.09 -4.88
CA LEU A 131 1.92 21.75 -6.02
C LEU A 131 1.79 23.25 -5.85
N ASP A 132 2.87 23.96 -6.19
CA ASP A 132 2.86 25.41 -6.34
C ASP A 132 2.21 25.79 -7.69
N LEU A 133 0.95 25.37 -7.84
CA LEU A 133 0.14 25.59 -9.03
C LEU A 133 -1.34 25.63 -8.67
N ASP A 134 -1.97 26.78 -8.92
CA ASP A 134 -3.40 26.98 -8.70
C ASP A 134 -4.22 26.52 -9.92
N LEU A 135 -4.85 25.35 -9.80
CA LEU A 135 -5.69 24.79 -10.87
C LEU A 135 -6.96 25.63 -11.11
N SER A 136 -7.43 26.42 -10.14
CA SER A 136 -8.65 27.23 -10.25
C SER A 136 -8.48 28.44 -11.18
N ARG A 137 -7.26 28.95 -11.36
CA ARG A 137 -6.93 30.09 -12.24
C ARG A 137 -5.95 29.79 -13.37
N LEU A 138 -5.48 28.54 -13.44
CA LEU A 138 -4.55 28.02 -14.45
C LEU A 138 -4.73 28.60 -15.85
N ASP A 139 -3.69 29.27 -16.36
CA ASP A 139 -3.54 29.65 -17.75
C ASP A 139 -2.24 29.07 -18.39
N LEU A 140 -1.99 29.38 -19.67
CA LEU A 140 -0.78 28.89 -20.37
C LEU A 140 0.53 29.47 -19.80
N LYS A 141 0.51 30.70 -19.28
CA LYS A 141 1.67 31.35 -18.69
C LYS A 141 2.04 30.67 -17.37
N ASP A 142 1.04 30.32 -16.57
CA ASP A 142 1.20 29.57 -15.32
C ASP A 142 1.79 28.18 -15.59
N ILE A 143 1.25 27.44 -16.56
CA ILE A 143 1.77 26.12 -16.96
C ILE A 143 3.24 26.23 -17.41
N TYR A 144 3.57 27.20 -18.25
CA TYR A 144 4.94 27.40 -18.73
C TYR A 144 5.89 27.74 -17.57
N ALA A 145 5.50 28.65 -16.68
CA ALA A 145 6.31 29.03 -15.51
C ALA A 145 6.54 27.84 -14.57
N PHE A 146 5.50 27.07 -14.29
CA PHE A 146 5.56 25.86 -13.47
C PHE A 146 6.52 24.83 -14.06
N LEU A 147 6.36 24.46 -15.34
CA LEU A 147 7.21 23.47 -16.00
C LEU A 147 8.67 23.93 -16.07
N LYS A 148 8.91 25.23 -16.31
CA LYS A 148 10.26 25.81 -16.33
C LYS A 148 10.94 25.78 -14.96
N ASN A 149 10.19 25.97 -13.87
CA ASN A 149 10.71 25.86 -12.52
C ASN A 149 10.96 24.39 -12.14
N LEU A 150 10.06 23.50 -12.55
CA LEU A 150 10.18 22.07 -12.35
C LEU A 150 11.41 21.48 -13.07
N ASP A 151 11.76 22.00 -14.25
CA ASP A 151 13.00 21.63 -14.97
C ASP A 151 14.30 22.07 -14.26
N LYS A 152 14.22 23.02 -13.33
CA LYS A 152 15.35 23.47 -12.50
C LYS A 152 15.46 22.70 -11.18
N GLU A 153 14.40 22.00 -10.78
CA GLU A 153 14.45 21.15 -9.59
C GLU A 153 15.31 19.91 -9.88
N ASN A 154 16.33 19.70 -9.06
CA ASN A 154 17.08 18.45 -9.07
C ASN A 154 16.27 17.41 -8.31
N PHE A 155 15.76 16.42 -9.03
CA PHE A 155 15.10 15.28 -8.41
C PHE A 155 16.14 14.25 -7.99
N ASP A 156 16.38 14.15 -6.68
CA ASP A 156 17.35 13.21 -6.11
C ASP A 156 16.93 11.74 -6.27
N SER A 157 15.63 11.49 -6.51
CA SER A 157 15.07 10.14 -6.66
C SER A 157 13.88 10.11 -7.62
N ARG A 158 13.57 8.92 -8.15
CA ARG A 158 12.35 8.65 -8.93
C ARG A 158 11.08 8.77 -8.08
N GLU A 159 11.20 8.57 -6.77
CA GLU A 159 10.11 8.69 -5.80
C GLU A 159 9.64 10.15 -5.72
N ASN A 160 10.56 11.11 -5.65
CA ASN A 160 10.25 12.54 -5.62
C ASN A 160 9.51 13.02 -6.89
N GLN A 161 9.81 12.41 -8.05
CA GLN A 161 9.12 12.73 -9.31
C GLN A 161 7.69 12.18 -9.33
N ARG A 162 7.50 10.96 -8.81
CA ARG A 162 6.20 10.33 -8.68
C ARG A 162 5.30 11.13 -7.74
N GLU A 163 5.84 11.59 -6.62
CA GLU A 163 5.13 12.44 -5.66
C GLU A 163 4.53 13.68 -6.34
N LYS A 164 5.23 14.34 -7.26
CA LYS A 164 4.68 15.51 -7.98
C LYS A 164 3.48 15.18 -8.85
N ILE A 165 3.47 14.00 -9.50
CA ILE A 165 2.33 13.55 -10.32
C ILE A 165 1.15 13.24 -9.40
N GLU A 166 1.41 12.58 -8.26
CA GLU A 166 0.39 12.29 -7.26
C GLU A 166 -0.16 13.59 -6.62
N SER A 167 0.69 14.59 -6.35
CA SER A 167 0.26 15.92 -5.87
C SER A 167 -0.63 16.63 -6.89
N LEU A 168 -0.37 16.47 -8.20
CA LEU A 168 -1.26 16.99 -9.25
C LEU A 168 -2.62 16.33 -9.16
N LEU A 169 -2.67 15.01 -9.07
CA LEU A 169 -3.92 14.26 -8.97
C LEU A 169 -4.70 14.64 -7.70
N GLU A 170 -4.01 14.83 -6.57
CA GLU A 170 -4.64 15.31 -5.34
C GLU A 170 -5.22 16.72 -5.51
N SER A 171 -4.49 17.62 -6.18
CA SER A 171 -4.97 18.97 -6.47
C SER A 171 -6.22 18.96 -7.36
N VAL A 172 -6.25 18.10 -8.39
CA VAL A 172 -7.43 17.89 -9.26
C VAL A 172 -8.63 17.43 -8.44
N ASN A 173 -8.43 16.45 -7.55
CA ASN A 173 -9.48 15.94 -6.67
C ASN A 173 -9.97 17.01 -5.69
N ARG A 174 -9.07 17.79 -5.10
CA ARG A 174 -9.38 18.89 -4.17
C ARG A 174 -10.24 19.97 -4.83
N HIS A 175 -9.95 20.29 -6.09
CA HIS A 175 -10.71 21.24 -6.90
C HIS A 175 -11.96 20.63 -7.54
N LYS A 176 -12.27 19.35 -7.28
CA LYS A 176 -13.41 18.61 -7.83
C LYS A 176 -13.48 18.66 -9.36
N ILE A 177 -12.33 18.65 -10.03
CA ILE A 177 -12.26 18.63 -11.49
C ILE A 177 -12.55 17.20 -11.96
N PRO A 178 -13.61 16.96 -12.76
CA PRO A 178 -13.97 15.61 -13.19
C PRO A 178 -12.99 15.08 -14.25
N LEU A 179 -12.44 13.90 -13.99
CA LEU A 179 -11.59 13.17 -14.94
C LEU A 179 -12.39 12.06 -15.63
N ASN A 180 -12.21 11.93 -16.94
CA ASN A 180 -12.72 10.78 -17.71
C ASN A 180 -11.71 9.63 -17.68
N GLU A 181 -12.09 8.48 -18.25
CA GLU A 181 -11.25 7.29 -18.26
C GLU A 181 -9.92 7.50 -18.98
N GLN A 182 -9.90 8.24 -20.10
CA GLN A 182 -8.69 8.52 -20.86
C GLN A 182 -7.70 9.40 -20.06
N GLU A 183 -8.22 10.36 -19.29
CA GLU A 183 -7.42 11.23 -18.45
C GLU A 183 -6.86 10.48 -17.24
N LEU A 184 -7.65 9.61 -16.61
CA LEU A 184 -7.17 8.70 -15.57
C LEU A 184 -6.07 7.78 -16.10
N GLN A 185 -6.26 7.21 -17.29
CA GLN A 185 -5.23 6.41 -17.97
C GLN A 185 -3.97 7.22 -18.29
N ALA A 186 -4.09 8.52 -18.59
CA ALA A 186 -2.95 9.40 -18.81
C ALA A 186 -2.14 9.63 -17.53
N PHE A 187 -2.80 9.76 -16.37
CA PHE A 187 -2.10 9.79 -15.07
C PHE A 187 -1.37 8.48 -14.79
N ASP A 188 -2.01 7.34 -15.04
CA ASP A 188 -1.36 6.01 -14.91
C ASP A 188 -0.14 5.88 -15.82
N LEU A 189 -0.24 6.35 -17.06
CA LEU A 189 0.87 6.34 -18.01
C LEU A 189 1.99 7.26 -17.53
N ALA A 190 1.69 8.46 -17.02
CA ALA A 190 2.70 9.38 -16.49
C ALA A 190 3.48 8.77 -15.31
N ILE A 191 2.79 8.08 -14.39
CA ILE A 191 3.42 7.38 -13.26
C ILE A 191 4.33 6.25 -13.77
N LYS A 192 3.88 5.48 -14.77
CA LYS A 192 4.67 4.38 -15.36
C LYS A 192 5.87 4.89 -16.16
N SER A 193 5.68 5.93 -16.98
CA SER A 193 6.71 6.53 -17.84
C SER A 193 7.77 7.29 -17.07
N ASN A 194 7.54 7.61 -15.80
CA ASN A 194 8.56 8.14 -14.90
C ASN A 194 9.73 7.15 -14.64
N SER A 195 9.61 5.90 -15.10
CA SER A 195 10.71 4.94 -15.17
C SER A 195 11.68 5.15 -16.35
N SER A 196 11.27 5.92 -17.36
CA SER A 196 12.04 6.23 -18.57
C SER A 196 12.80 7.55 -18.42
N TYR A 197 13.95 7.70 -19.09
CA TYR A 197 14.91 8.84 -19.00
C TYR A 197 14.35 10.25 -19.34
N TYR A 198 13.05 10.44 -19.48
CA TYR A 198 12.43 11.71 -19.86
C TYR A 198 12.26 12.63 -18.64
N LYS A 199 12.40 13.95 -18.85
CA LYS A 199 12.14 14.95 -17.80
C LYS A 199 10.68 14.90 -17.38
N LEU A 200 10.44 15.07 -16.08
CA LEU A 200 9.10 15.09 -15.48
C LEU A 200 8.18 16.15 -16.12
N SER A 201 8.74 17.27 -16.58
CA SER A 201 8.01 18.33 -17.29
C SER A 201 7.30 17.81 -18.56
N TYR A 202 7.92 16.90 -19.31
CA TYR A 202 7.30 16.28 -20.48
C TYR A 202 6.12 15.39 -20.11
N ASN A 203 6.19 14.71 -18.97
CA ASN A 203 5.11 13.86 -18.47
C ASN A 203 3.92 14.70 -17.96
N LEU A 204 4.20 15.83 -17.31
CA LEU A 204 3.15 16.70 -16.75
C LEU A 204 2.48 17.62 -17.78
N LEU A 205 3.20 18.05 -18.82
CA LEU A 205 2.67 18.95 -19.85
C LEU A 205 1.33 18.48 -20.46
N PRO A 206 1.19 17.24 -21.00
CA PRO A 206 -0.07 16.80 -21.59
C PRO A 206 -1.22 16.76 -20.57
N LEU A 207 -0.93 16.40 -19.32
CA LEU A 207 -1.92 16.42 -18.23
C LEU A 207 -2.39 17.85 -17.93
N LEU A 208 -1.47 18.80 -17.80
CA LEU A 208 -1.79 20.21 -17.52
C LEU A 208 -2.57 20.86 -18.66
N LEU A 209 -2.25 20.54 -19.92
CA LEU A 209 -3.00 21.03 -21.07
C LEU A 209 -4.41 20.45 -21.16
N SER A 210 -4.58 19.18 -20.81
CA SER A 210 -5.90 18.54 -20.69
C SER A 210 -6.74 19.18 -19.57
N LEU A 211 -6.15 19.49 -18.43
CA LEU A 211 -6.84 20.21 -17.35
C LEU A 211 -7.22 21.63 -17.75
N LEU A 212 -6.35 22.32 -18.49
CA LEU A 212 -6.64 23.66 -19.02
C LEU A 212 -7.81 23.66 -20.01
N SER A 213 -7.91 22.64 -20.88
CA SER A 213 -9.00 22.57 -21.86
C SER A 213 -10.36 22.38 -21.20
N LYS A 214 -10.45 21.61 -20.11
CA LYS A 214 -11.70 21.45 -19.35
C LYS A 214 -12.24 22.73 -18.75
N LYS A 215 -11.39 23.69 -18.42
CA LYS A 215 -11.84 25.00 -17.90
C LYS A 215 -12.34 25.93 -19.00
N LYS A 216 -12.00 25.65 -20.26
CA LYS A 216 -12.45 26.43 -21.43
C LYS A 216 -13.75 25.89 -22.02
N THR A 217 -14.18 24.70 -21.64
CA THR A 217 -15.47 24.13 -22.05
C THR A 217 -16.54 24.57 -21.05
N PRO A 218 -17.55 25.37 -21.46
CA PRO A 218 -18.63 25.82 -20.58
C PRO A 218 -19.53 24.67 -20.10
#